data_AF-A0A2G2ZA09-F1
#
_entry.id   AF-A0A2G2ZA09-F1
#
_cell.length_a   1.000
_cell.length_b   1.000
_cell.length_c   1.000
_cell.angle_alpha   90.00
_cell.angle_beta   90.00
_cell.angle_gamma   90.00
#
_symmetry.space_group_name_H-M   'P 1'
#
loop_
_entity.id
_entity.type
_entity.pdbx_description
1 polymer ?
#
loop_
_entity_poly.entity_id
_entity_poly.type
_entity_poly.pdbx_seq_one_letter_code
_entity_poly.pdbx_strand_id
1 'polypeptide(L)'
;MRYISHEHYVGQYIRGFKTLVNVSWDTVDNIIIPVNINESFHWIMILFRIRHRESAYIDKSMIDPLKYVIVRNIPQQAPQSNDCGMYACAFAEFISHELFDISINMFNATNHRIRYGALLWDYAKKK
;
A
#
# COMPACT_ATOMS: atom_id res chain seq x y z
N MET A 1 -11.79 -24.13 10.67
CA MET A 1 -10.83 -23.05 10.34
C MET A 1 -10.56 -23.12 8.84
N ARG A 2 -10.84 -22.08 8.05
CA ARG A 2 -10.76 -22.15 6.58
C ARG A 2 -9.31 -21.92 6.13
N TYR A 3 -8.77 -22.88 5.39
CA TYR A 3 -7.46 -22.87 4.77
C TYR A 3 -7.31 -21.66 3.84
N ILE A 4 -6.22 -20.91 4.01
CA ILE A 4 -5.85 -19.82 3.10
C ILE A 4 -5.14 -20.45 1.91
N SER A 5 -5.84 -20.51 0.77
CA SER A 5 -5.36 -21.07 -0.50
C SER A 5 -4.01 -20.49 -0.92
N HIS A 6 -3.22 -21.25 -1.69
CA HIS A 6 -2.03 -20.72 -2.37
C HIS A 6 -2.36 -19.57 -3.34
N GLU A 7 -3.60 -19.54 -3.83
CA GLU A 7 -4.16 -18.45 -4.64
C GLU A 7 -4.72 -17.29 -3.81
N HIS A 8 -4.66 -17.36 -2.48
CA HIS A 8 -5.19 -16.28 -1.65
C HIS A 8 -4.35 -15.02 -1.80
N TYR A 9 -4.94 -13.99 -2.39
CA TYR A 9 -4.27 -12.76 -2.81
C TYR A 9 -3.38 -12.16 -1.71
N VAL A 10 -3.93 -11.91 -0.52
CA VAL A 10 -3.15 -11.35 0.62
C VAL A 10 -2.07 -12.31 1.12
N GLY A 11 -2.33 -13.62 1.00
CA GLY A 11 -1.36 -14.64 1.37
C GLY A 11 -0.15 -14.65 0.42
N GLN A 12 -0.32 -14.23 -0.83
CA GLN A 12 0.79 -14.03 -1.77
C GLN A 12 1.59 -12.75 -1.48
N TYR A 13 0.95 -11.68 -1.00
CA TYR A 13 1.64 -10.45 -0.55
C TYR A 13 2.52 -10.69 0.68
N ILE A 14 1.99 -11.40 1.69
CA ILE A 14 2.74 -11.76 2.90
C ILE A 14 3.92 -12.67 2.58
N ARG A 15 3.77 -13.55 1.59
CA ARG A 15 4.80 -14.50 1.15
C ARG A 15 5.90 -13.89 0.28
N GLY A 16 5.85 -12.61 -0.05
CA GLY A 16 6.84 -12.02 -0.96
C GLY A 16 6.55 -12.21 -2.45
N PHE A 17 5.54 -13.02 -2.82
CA PHE A 17 5.24 -13.33 -4.22
C PHE A 17 4.55 -12.19 -4.97
N LYS A 18 3.86 -11.30 -4.24
CA LYS A 18 3.21 -10.10 -4.80
C LYS A 18 3.78 -8.78 -4.28
N THR A 19 4.63 -8.82 -3.27
CA THR A 19 5.40 -7.65 -2.84
C THR A 19 6.63 -7.53 -3.72
N LEU A 20 6.61 -6.55 -4.63
CA LEU A 20 7.66 -6.24 -5.61
C LEU A 20 8.95 -5.68 -4.96
N VAL A 21 9.28 -6.09 -3.73
CA VAL A 21 10.45 -5.62 -2.98
C VAL A 21 11.79 -6.10 -3.57
N ASN A 22 11.75 -6.98 -4.58
CA ASN A 22 12.92 -7.48 -5.31
C ASN A 22 12.73 -7.46 -6.84
N VAL A 23 11.76 -6.68 -7.34
CA VAL A 23 11.53 -6.51 -8.78
C VAL A 23 12.07 -5.15 -9.19
N SER A 24 12.86 -5.12 -10.27
CA SER A 24 13.49 -3.89 -10.73
C SER A 24 12.41 -2.86 -11.10
N TRP A 25 12.58 -1.63 -10.63
CA TRP A 25 11.57 -0.57 -10.69
C TRP A 25 11.24 -0.13 -12.12
N ASP A 26 12.09 -0.46 -13.08
CA ASP A 26 11.85 -0.25 -14.50
C ASP A 26 10.76 -1.17 -15.06
N THR A 27 10.52 -2.32 -14.43
CA THR A 27 9.58 -3.35 -14.90
C THR A 27 8.19 -3.29 -14.27
N VAL A 28 7.95 -2.33 -13.36
CA VAL A 28 6.70 -2.21 -12.61
C VAL A 28 5.99 -0.90 -12.90
N ASP A 29 4.67 -0.99 -12.92
CA ASP A 29 3.77 0.11 -13.25
C ASP A 29 3.50 1.07 -12.08
N ASN A 30 3.56 0.56 -10.86
CA ASN A 30 3.18 1.25 -9.64
C ASN A 30 4.23 0.98 -8.57
N ILE A 31 4.80 2.04 -8.00
CA ILE A 31 5.72 1.97 -6.86
C ILE A 31 5.05 2.62 -5.67
N ILE A 32 5.05 1.91 -4.54
CA ILE A 32 4.51 2.38 -3.28
C ILE A 32 5.68 2.72 -2.36
N ILE A 33 5.75 3.98 -1.91
CA ILE A 33 6.83 4.48 -1.05
C ILE A 33 6.21 4.93 0.28
N PRO A 34 6.43 4.17 1.37
CA PRO A 34 6.07 4.62 2.70
C PRO A 34 7.11 5.65 3.19
N VAL A 35 6.66 6.83 3.59
CA VAL A 35 7.50 7.90 4.13
C VAL A 35 7.07 8.17 5.57
N ASN A 36 8.01 8.03 6.51
CA ASN A 36 7.78 8.37 7.90
C ASN A 36 8.06 9.86 8.13
N ILE A 37 7.08 10.57 8.70
CA ILE A 37 7.27 11.91 9.24
C ILE A 37 7.57 11.76 10.71
N ASN A 38 8.85 11.94 11.05
CA ASN A 38 9.36 11.70 12.39
C ASN A 38 8.65 12.57 13.45
N GLU A 39 8.46 13.86 13.17
CA GLU A 39 7.88 14.83 14.12
C GLU A 39 6.44 14.51 14.52
N SER A 40 5.68 13.87 13.63
CA SER A 40 4.26 13.55 13.85
C SER A 40 3.99 12.06 14.06
N PHE A 41 5.05 11.22 14.07
CA PHE A 41 4.96 9.76 14.08
C PHE A 41 3.93 9.22 13.06
N HIS A 42 3.83 9.89 11.92
CA HIS A 42 2.83 9.63 10.90
C HIS A 42 3.48 9.06 9.64
N TRP A 43 2.82 8.12 8.99
CA TRP A 43 3.29 7.56 7.72
C TRP A 43 2.45 8.10 6.57
N ILE A 44 3.12 8.68 5.57
CA ILE A 44 2.53 9.03 4.28
C ILE A 44 2.84 7.91 3.29
N MET A 45 1.84 7.53 2.49
CA MET A 45 2.01 6.59 1.40
C MET A 45 2.03 7.37 0.08
N ILE A 46 3.13 7.24 -0.66
CA ILE A 46 3.27 7.82 -2.00
C ILE A 46 3.08 6.70 -3.03
N LEU A 47 2.16 6.91 -3.97
CA LEU A 47 2.00 6.05 -5.14
C LEU A 47 2.63 6.74 -6.35
N PHE A 48 3.74 6.19 -6.83
CA PHE A 48 4.41 6.64 -8.04
C PHE A 48 3.99 5.76 -9.22
N ARG A 49 3.24 6.34 -10.17
CA ARG A 49 2.73 5.63 -11.36
C ARG A 49 3.66 5.83 -12.55
N ILE A 50 4.17 4.73 -13.06
CA ILE A 50 5.17 4.64 -14.11
C ILE A 50 4.57 4.32 -15.48
N ARG A 51 3.34 3.78 -15.55
CA ARG A 51 2.64 3.39 -16.80
C ARG A 51 2.66 4.42 -17.94
N HIS A 52 2.86 5.70 -17.63
CA HIS A 52 2.86 6.80 -18.60
C HIS A 52 4.25 7.44 -18.82
N ARG A 53 5.34 6.71 -18.53
CA ARG A 53 6.73 7.19 -18.58
C ARG A 53 7.11 7.91 -19.88
N GLU A 54 6.59 7.50 -21.03
CA GLU A 54 7.07 8.00 -22.32
C GLU A 54 6.37 9.28 -22.76
N SER A 55 5.05 9.27 -23.01
CA SER A 55 4.40 10.44 -23.62
C SER A 55 4.29 11.68 -22.71
N ALA A 56 4.30 11.51 -21.39
CA ALA A 56 4.14 12.63 -20.46
C ALA A 56 5.45 13.37 -20.12
N TYR A 57 6.60 12.80 -20.47
CA TYR A 57 7.93 13.29 -20.08
C TYR A 57 8.92 13.43 -21.25
N ILE A 58 8.60 12.93 -22.45
CA ILE A 58 9.30 13.33 -23.68
C ILE A 58 9.25 14.87 -23.78
N ASP A 59 10.39 15.48 -24.07
CA ASP A 59 10.62 16.93 -24.19
C ASP A 59 10.47 17.77 -22.90
N LYS A 60 10.36 17.13 -21.73
CA LYS A 60 10.40 17.85 -20.44
C LYS A 60 11.81 18.00 -19.91
N SER A 61 12.09 19.16 -19.34
CA SER A 61 13.34 19.44 -18.66
C SER A 61 13.40 18.73 -17.32
N MET A 62 14.61 18.41 -16.86
CA MET A 62 14.84 17.82 -15.54
C MET A 62 14.38 18.73 -14.37
N ILE A 63 14.20 20.03 -14.64
CA ILE A 63 13.68 21.00 -13.66
C ILE A 63 12.15 21.04 -13.62
N ASP A 64 11.47 20.42 -14.59
CA ASP A 64 10.01 20.42 -14.63
C ASP A 64 9.45 19.54 -13.52
N PRO A 65 8.53 20.06 -12.68
CA PRO A 65 8.03 19.31 -11.55
C PRO A 65 7.20 18.10 -12.01
N LEU A 66 7.31 17.01 -11.26
CA LEU A 66 6.43 15.85 -11.41
C LEU A 66 4.99 16.27 -11.12
N LYS A 67 4.06 15.85 -11.99
CA LYS A 67 2.63 16.01 -11.71
C LYS A 67 2.26 15.09 -10.55
N TYR A 68 1.67 15.65 -9.50
CA TYR A 68 1.18 14.90 -8.35
C TYR A 68 -0.29 15.22 -8.08
N VAL A 69 -0.97 14.28 -7.43
CA VAL A 69 -2.35 14.45 -6.95
C VAL A 69 -2.36 14.10 -5.47
N ILE A 70 -2.88 15.01 -4.64
CA ILE A 70 -3.12 14.72 -3.23
C ILE A 70 -4.51 14.11 -3.11
N VAL A 71 -4.56 12.84 -2.74
CA VAL A 71 -5.83 12.17 -2.43
C VAL A 71 -6.28 12.61 -1.04
N ARG A 72 -7.48 13.18 -0.94
CA ARG A 72 -8.08 13.69 0.31
C ARG A 72 -9.25 12.79 0.72
N ASN A 73 -9.76 13.00 1.93
CA ASN A 73 -10.92 12.28 2.47
C ASN A 73 -10.76 10.76 2.56
N ILE A 74 -9.52 10.29 2.64
CA ILE A 74 -9.20 8.89 2.92
C ILE A 74 -9.28 8.62 4.42
N PRO A 75 -9.53 7.37 4.84
CA PRO A 75 -9.44 6.98 6.24
C PRO A 75 -8.10 7.40 6.85
N GLN A 76 -8.14 8.05 8.01
CA GLN A 76 -6.94 8.40 8.76
C GLN A 76 -7.00 7.78 10.15
N GLN A 77 -5.84 7.39 10.67
CA GLN A 77 -5.74 6.96 12.06
C GLN A 77 -6.16 8.10 13.00
N ALA A 78 -6.80 7.75 14.10
CA ALA A 78 -7.09 8.73 15.15
C ALA A 78 -5.78 9.31 15.72
N PRO A 79 -5.78 10.55 16.22
CA PRO A 79 -4.66 11.08 16.99
C PRO A 79 -4.27 10.10 18.10
N GLN A 80 -2.96 9.88 18.28
CA GLN A 80 -2.39 8.96 19.28
C GLN A 80 -2.70 7.47 19.05
N SER A 81 -3.31 7.08 17.93
CA SER A 81 -3.42 5.67 17.56
C SER A 81 -2.07 5.11 17.09
N ASN A 82 -1.77 3.89 17.50
CA ASN A 82 -0.60 3.11 17.05
C ASN A 82 -0.92 2.24 15.81
N ASP A 83 -1.90 2.65 15.00
CA ASP A 83 -2.37 1.87 13.86
C ASP A 83 -1.65 2.18 12.54
N CYS A 84 -0.63 3.04 12.54
CA CYS A 84 -0.01 3.55 11.31
C CYS A 84 0.48 2.45 10.36
N GLY A 85 1.09 1.38 10.89
CA GLY A 85 1.49 0.21 10.12
C GLY A 85 0.29 -0.56 9.54
N MET A 86 -0.82 -0.65 10.27
CA MET A 86 -2.05 -1.27 9.76
C MET A 86 -2.65 -0.47 8.61
N TYR A 87 -2.72 0.86 8.73
CA TYR A 87 -3.16 1.74 7.64
C TYR A 87 -2.24 1.60 6.43
N ALA A 88 -0.91 1.59 6.62
CA ALA A 88 0.04 1.39 5.52
C ALA A 88 -0.19 0.06 4.78
N CYS A 89 -0.37 -1.05 5.51
CA CYS A 89 -0.69 -2.35 4.92
C CYS A 89 -2.02 -2.34 4.15
N ALA A 90 -3.06 -1.73 4.72
CA ALA A 90 -4.37 -1.64 4.07
C ALA A 90 -4.32 -0.80 2.80
N PHE A 91 -3.67 0.36 2.83
CA PHE A 91 -3.47 1.17 1.63
C PHE A 91 -2.66 0.45 0.57
N ALA A 92 -1.60 -0.26 0.96
CA ALA A 92 -0.83 -1.06 0.02
C ALA A 92 -1.70 -2.14 -0.67
N GLU A 93 -2.58 -2.80 0.08
CA GLU A 93 -3.53 -3.78 -0.46
C GLU A 93 -4.56 -3.14 -1.40
N PHE A 94 -5.19 -2.02 -1.01
CA PHE A 94 -6.15 -1.33 -1.88
C PHE A 94 -5.53 -0.85 -3.19
N ILE A 95 -4.36 -0.21 -3.11
CA ILE A 95 -3.62 0.25 -4.30
C ILE A 95 -3.27 -0.93 -5.20
N SER A 96 -2.88 -2.06 -4.61
CA SER A 96 -2.55 -3.28 -5.34
C SER A 96 -3.77 -3.87 -6.10
N HIS A 97 -4.97 -3.61 -5.60
CA HIS A 97 -6.24 -3.96 -6.24
C HIS A 97 -6.80 -2.85 -7.15
N GLU A 98 -6.03 -1.80 -7.42
CA GLU A 98 -6.47 -0.61 -8.18
C GLU A 98 -7.71 0.08 -7.57
N LEU A 99 -7.92 -0.08 -6.25
CA LEU A 99 -8.98 0.57 -5.48
C LEU A 99 -8.50 1.91 -4.94
N PHE A 100 -8.82 2.99 -5.66
CA PHE A 100 -8.40 4.34 -5.30
C PHE A 100 -9.49 5.18 -4.60
N ASP A 101 -10.76 4.75 -4.68
CA ASP A 101 -11.88 5.37 -3.97
C ASP A 101 -12.15 4.62 -2.66
N ILE A 102 -11.27 4.86 -1.67
CA ILE A 102 -11.39 4.25 -0.35
C ILE A 102 -12.29 5.13 0.49
N SER A 103 -13.60 4.89 0.40
CA SER A 103 -14.57 5.55 1.27
C SER A 103 -14.27 5.27 2.74
N ILE A 104 -14.39 6.30 3.58
CA ILE A 104 -14.31 6.19 5.06
C ILE A 104 -15.27 5.11 5.60
N ASN A 105 -16.42 4.91 4.95
CA ASN A 105 -17.43 3.94 5.38
C ASN A 105 -17.01 2.48 5.12
N MET A 106 -16.06 2.23 4.23
CA MET A 106 -15.55 0.88 3.95
C MET A 106 -14.36 0.50 4.83
N PHE A 107 -13.78 1.45 5.58
CA PHE A 107 -12.56 1.22 6.34
C PHE A 107 -12.82 1.05 7.84
N ASN A 108 -12.59 -0.15 8.35
CA ASN A 108 -12.64 -0.44 9.78
C ASN A 108 -11.29 -0.97 10.27
N ALA A 109 -10.58 -0.17 11.06
CA ALA A 109 -9.25 -0.48 11.58
C ALA A 109 -9.23 -1.76 12.42
N THR A 110 -10.25 -2.01 13.24
CA THR A 110 -10.34 -3.22 14.07
C THR A 110 -10.48 -4.48 13.23
N ASN A 111 -11.32 -4.43 12.19
CA ASN A 111 -11.48 -5.57 11.27
C ASN A 111 -10.17 -5.87 10.52
N HIS A 112 -9.46 -4.84 10.07
CA HIS A 112 -8.16 -5.01 9.41
C HIS A 112 -7.12 -5.59 10.36
N ARG A 113 -7.04 -5.11 11.61
CA ARG A 113 -6.13 -5.69 12.63
C ARG A 113 -6.38 -7.17 12.86
N ILE A 114 -7.64 -7.57 13.05
CA ILE A 114 -8.01 -8.98 13.26
C ILE A 114 -7.62 -9.82 12.03
N ARG A 115 -7.93 -9.33 10.83
CA ARG A 115 -7.63 -10.05 9.58
C ARG A 115 -6.13 -10.22 9.37
N TYR A 116 -5.36 -9.13 9.47
CA TYR A 116 -3.92 -9.17 9.30
C TYR A 116 -3.22 -9.96 10.39
N GLY A 117 -3.68 -9.87 11.64
CA GLY A 117 -3.18 -10.71 12.74
C GLY A 117 -3.41 -12.19 12.47
N ALA A 118 -4.62 -12.58 12.05
CA ALA A 118 -4.93 -13.97 11.71
C ALA A 118 -4.10 -14.49 10.53
N LEU A 119 -3.91 -13.66 9.49
CA LEU A 119 -3.07 -13.98 8.33
C LEU A 119 -1.60 -14.18 8.72
N LEU A 120 -1.06 -13.27 9.55
CA LEU A 120 0.32 -13.34 10.01
C LEU A 120 0.56 -14.59 10.87
N TRP A 121 -0.40 -14.90 11.76
CA TRP A 121 -0.36 -16.11 12.58
C TRP A 121 -0.39 -17.39 11.73
N ASP A 122 -1.32 -17.50 10.78
CA ASP A 122 -1.40 -18.64 9.86
C ASP A 122 -0.11 -18.82 9.05
N TYR A 123 0.49 -17.71 8.62
CA TYR A 123 1.77 -17.75 7.92
C TYR A 123 2.91 -18.22 8.83
N ALA A 124 3.02 -17.68 10.05
CA ALA A 124 4.06 -18.08 11.01
C ALA A 124 3.98 -19.56 11.37
N LYS A 125 2.78 -20.16 11.37
CA LYS A 125 2.57 -21.60 11.58
C LYS A 125 3.06 -22.49 10.43
N LYS A 126 3.27 -21.93 9.24
CA LYS A 126 3.67 -22.65 8.01
C LYS A 126 5.17 -22.62 7.75
N LYS A 127 5.94 -21.96 8.62
CA LYS A 127 7.40 -21.82 8.54
C LYS A 127 8.03 -22.69 9.61
#